data_AF-A0A822VEN6-F1
#
_entry.id   AF-A0A822VEN6-F1
#
_cell.length_a   1.000
_cell.length_b   1.000
_cell.length_c   1.000
_cell.angle_alpha   90.00
_cell.angle_beta   90.00
_cell.angle_gamma   90.00
#
_symmetry.space_group_name_H-M   'P 1'
#
loop_
_entity.id
_entity.type
_entity.pdbx_description
1 polymer ?
#
loop_
_entity_poly.entity_id
_entity_poly.type
_entity_poly.pdbx_seq_one_letter_code
_entity_poly.pdbx_strand_id
1 'polypeptide(L)'
;MAKQILQKLEAEPGSIGPLKGRPAFSPASQSGKARRVAEVNVPALKRDLEQYLRMRETAAQRLQTDEQALRQRVSIDIPALSPVARVVLERVRDAIDRNDLPAAIAYALSNRETKLEIDGFNQAVTERFGERTLLSNAAREPSGKLYEKLSEGMKPEQKEQLKHAWPLMRTGQQLATHERTVHSLRKAEEQRLTQRQTPVMKQ
;
A
#
# COMPACT_ATOMS: atom_id res chain seq x y z
N MET A 1 -5.76 33.06 -1.24
CA MET A 1 -6.54 33.26 -0.01
C MET A 1 -5.71 33.12 1.27
N ALA A 2 -5.15 31.94 1.61
CA ALA A 2 -4.44 31.75 2.90
C ALA A 2 -3.22 32.69 3.11
N LYS A 3 -2.36 32.86 2.09
CA LYS A 3 -1.21 33.79 2.14
C LYS A 3 -1.64 35.25 2.40
N GLN A 4 -2.76 35.69 1.81
CA GLN A 4 -3.29 37.04 2.00
C GLN A 4 -3.82 37.25 3.43
N ILE A 5 -4.42 36.23 4.03
CA ILE A 5 -4.90 36.28 5.42
C ILE A 5 -3.72 36.33 6.39
N LEU A 6 -2.64 35.58 6.13
CA LEU A 6 -1.42 35.62 6.94
C LEU A 6 -0.69 36.98 6.86
N GLN A 7 -0.69 37.61 5.69
CA GLN A 7 -0.18 38.97 5.53
C GLN A 7 -1.04 40.00 6.27
N LYS A 8 -2.37 39.87 6.21
CA LYS A 8 -3.30 40.71 6.99
C LYS A 8 -3.15 40.51 8.50
N LEU A 9 -2.86 39.29 8.96
CA LEU A 9 -2.62 38.99 10.37
C LEU A 9 -1.39 39.75 10.90
N GLU A 10 -0.36 39.91 10.09
CA GLU A 10 0.87 40.63 10.47
C GLU A 10 0.70 42.15 10.37
N ALA A 11 0.06 42.65 9.32
CA ALA A 11 -0.13 44.07 9.09
C ALA A 11 -1.22 44.69 9.99
N GLU A 12 -2.36 44.01 10.12
CA GLU A 12 -3.52 44.49 10.85
C GLU A 12 -4.18 43.34 11.64
N PRO A 13 -3.52 42.83 12.70
CA PRO A 13 -4.05 41.71 13.49
C PRO A 13 -5.44 41.98 14.09
N GLY A 14 -5.75 43.25 14.38
CA GLY A 14 -7.07 43.69 14.84
C GLY A 14 -8.21 43.50 13.84
N SER A 15 -7.90 43.39 12.53
CA SER A 15 -8.88 43.12 11.47
C SER A 15 -9.33 41.66 11.44
N ILE A 16 -8.49 40.75 11.94
CA ILE A 16 -8.78 39.32 12.07
C ILE A 16 -9.62 39.07 13.34
N GLY A 17 -9.36 39.84 14.41
CA GLY A 17 -10.14 39.80 15.64
C GLY A 17 -9.54 40.69 16.74
N PRO A 18 -10.28 40.95 17.83
CA PRO A 18 -9.81 41.80 18.92
C PRO A 18 -8.64 41.12 19.66
N LEU A 19 -7.52 41.84 19.80
CA LEU A 19 -6.38 41.35 20.59
C LEU A 19 -6.65 41.49 22.09
N LYS A 20 -6.12 40.52 22.85
CA LYS A 20 -6.24 40.48 24.32
C LYS A 20 -5.61 41.74 24.95
N GLY A 21 -6.33 42.37 25.87
CA GLY A 21 -5.89 43.57 26.58
C GLY A 21 -6.44 44.89 26.01
N ARG A 22 -6.27 45.98 26.75
CA ARG A 22 -6.79 47.32 26.41
C ARG A 22 -5.65 48.22 25.90
N PRO A 23 -5.84 48.95 24.79
CA PRO A 23 -4.81 49.81 24.22
C PRO A 23 -4.44 51.00 25.12
N ALA A 24 -3.15 51.36 25.06
CA ALA A 24 -2.40 52.58 25.43
C ALA A 24 -2.77 53.49 26.62
N PHE A 25 -4.01 53.54 27.10
CA PHE A 25 -4.40 54.47 28.19
C PHE A 25 -3.98 53.98 29.59
N SER A 26 -3.52 52.74 29.72
CA SER A 26 -2.97 52.21 30.98
C SER A 26 -1.88 51.17 30.73
N PRO A 27 -0.71 51.56 30.19
CA PRO A 27 0.36 50.64 29.81
C PRO A 27 0.99 49.93 31.03
N ALA A 28 0.90 50.52 32.22
CA ALA A 28 1.36 49.91 33.48
C ALA A 28 0.37 48.86 34.04
N SER A 29 -0.90 48.88 33.59
CA SER A 29 -1.91 47.93 34.04
C SER A 29 -1.65 46.52 33.48
N GLN A 30 -2.17 45.50 34.15
CA GLN A 30 -2.12 44.12 33.65
C GLN A 30 -2.71 43.98 32.23
N SER A 31 -3.76 44.76 31.93
CA SER A 31 -4.41 44.81 30.62
C SER A 31 -3.50 45.39 29.52
N GLY A 32 -2.71 46.42 29.84
CA GLY A 32 -1.72 47.00 28.92
C GLY A 32 -0.55 46.05 28.64
N LYS A 33 -0.08 45.33 29.68
CA LYS A 33 0.94 44.27 29.51
C LYS A 33 0.43 43.13 28.63
N ALA A 34 -0.83 42.70 28.83
CA ALA A 34 -1.45 41.66 28.00
C ALA A 34 -1.54 42.07 26.52
N ARG A 35 -1.79 43.35 26.24
CA ARG A 35 -1.81 43.88 24.86
C ARG A 35 -0.44 43.81 24.18
N ARG A 36 0.63 44.24 24.86
CA ARG A 36 1.99 44.14 24.34
C ARG A 36 2.40 42.71 24.03
N VAL A 37 2.06 41.77 24.92
CA VAL A 37 2.32 40.34 24.72
C VAL A 37 1.55 39.82 23.50
N ALA A 38 0.28 40.20 23.33
CA ALA A 38 -0.51 39.80 22.17
C ALA A 38 0.12 40.29 20.85
N GLU A 39 0.57 41.54 20.80
CA GLU A 39 1.22 42.12 19.61
C GLU A 39 2.56 41.46 19.28
N VAL A 40 3.40 41.18 20.28
CA VAL A 40 4.68 40.47 20.11
C VAL A 40 4.49 39.02 19.64
N ASN A 41 3.36 38.39 20.00
CA ASN A 41 3.07 37.01 19.61
C ASN A 41 2.51 36.87 18.19
N VAL A 42 2.09 37.96 17.54
CA VAL A 42 1.51 37.92 16.17
C VAL A 42 2.45 37.27 15.14
N PRO A 43 3.75 37.63 15.06
CA PRO A 43 4.68 36.98 14.14
C PRO A 43 4.91 35.50 14.44
N ALA A 44 4.90 35.10 15.71
CA ALA A 44 5.00 33.69 16.11
C ALA A 44 3.77 32.91 15.63
N LEU A 45 2.57 33.44 15.89
CA LEU A 45 1.31 32.85 15.43
C LEU A 45 1.26 32.71 13.90
N LYS A 46 1.75 33.70 13.15
CA LYS A 46 1.86 33.60 11.69
C LYS A 46 2.74 32.42 11.27
N ARG A 47 3.92 32.26 11.87
CA ARG A 47 4.83 31.14 11.56
C ARG A 47 4.20 29.78 11.86
N ASP A 48 3.50 29.68 12.99
CA ASP A 48 2.81 28.46 13.39
C ASP A 48 1.69 28.10 12.40
N LEU A 49 0.90 29.09 11.96
CA LEU A 49 -0.14 28.89 10.95
C LEU A 49 0.44 28.51 9.59
N GLU A 50 1.55 29.12 9.18
CA GLU A 50 2.27 28.73 7.97
C GLU A 50 2.76 27.28 8.03
N GLN A 51 3.30 26.86 9.19
CA GLN A 51 3.71 25.48 9.41
C GLN A 51 2.52 24.52 9.37
N TYR A 52 1.42 24.86 10.04
CA TYR A 52 0.19 24.07 10.02
C TYR A 52 -0.34 23.89 8.60
N LEU A 53 -0.37 24.96 7.79
CA LEU A 53 -0.83 24.89 6.40
C LEU A 53 0.06 23.97 5.56
N ARG A 54 1.39 24.05 5.71
CA ARG A 54 2.33 23.14 5.03
C ARG A 54 2.10 21.69 5.44
N MET A 55 1.95 21.43 6.74
CA MET A 55 1.68 20.08 7.24
C MET A 55 0.36 19.54 6.72
N ARG A 56 -0.69 20.36 6.74
CA ARG A 56 -2.02 20.01 6.22
C ARG A 56 -1.99 19.72 4.72
N GLU A 57 -1.29 20.53 3.94
CA GLU A 57 -1.14 20.31 2.49
C GLU A 57 -0.39 19.00 2.20
N THR A 58 0.72 18.76 2.90
CA THR A 58 1.48 17.52 2.78
C THR A 58 0.62 16.30 3.15
N ALA A 59 -0.15 16.38 4.24
CA ALA A 59 -1.06 15.32 4.65
C ALA A 59 -2.18 15.10 3.62
N ALA A 60 -2.78 16.17 3.10
CA ALA A 60 -3.83 16.09 2.07
C ALA A 60 -3.31 15.44 0.78
N GLN A 61 -2.11 15.80 0.32
CA GLN A 61 -1.48 15.19 -0.85
C GLN A 61 -1.21 13.70 -0.64
N ARG A 62 -0.72 13.31 0.55
CA ARG A 62 -0.50 11.90 0.90
C ARG A 62 -1.82 11.12 0.89
N LEU A 63 -2.84 11.62 1.57
CA LEU A 63 -4.16 10.98 1.60
C LEU A 63 -4.78 10.86 0.20
N GLN A 64 -4.66 11.89 -0.63
CA GLN A 64 -5.12 11.85 -2.01
C GLN A 64 -4.36 10.80 -2.83
N THR A 65 -3.04 10.71 -2.67
CA THR A 65 -2.21 9.71 -3.35
C THR A 65 -2.60 8.29 -2.91
N ASP A 66 -2.78 8.09 -1.60
CA ASP A 66 -3.19 6.79 -1.03
C ASP A 66 -4.59 6.39 -1.52
N GLU A 67 -5.52 7.35 -1.57
CA GLU A 67 -6.87 7.13 -2.10
C GLU A 67 -6.84 6.80 -3.59
N GLN A 68 -6.05 7.51 -4.39
CA GLN A 68 -5.87 7.23 -5.81
C GLN A 68 -5.29 5.83 -6.03
N ALA A 69 -4.27 5.45 -5.26
CA ALA A 69 -3.68 4.12 -5.30
C ALA A 69 -4.71 3.05 -4.91
N LEU A 70 -5.53 3.29 -3.89
CA LEU A 70 -6.60 2.38 -3.48
C LEU A 70 -7.65 2.22 -4.60
N ARG A 71 -8.13 3.34 -5.18
CA ARG A 71 -9.09 3.34 -6.28
C ARG A 71 -8.55 2.60 -7.50
N GLN A 72 -7.29 2.82 -7.86
CA GLN A 72 -6.61 2.12 -8.95
C GLN A 72 -6.61 0.61 -8.70
N ARG A 73 -6.18 0.15 -7.51
CA ARG A 73 -6.16 -1.28 -7.17
C ARG A 73 -7.55 -1.91 -7.20
N VAL A 74 -8.56 -1.25 -6.66
CA VAL A 74 -9.95 -1.74 -6.64
C VAL A 74 -10.52 -1.84 -8.06
N SER A 75 -10.08 -0.97 -8.98
CA SER A 75 -10.49 -0.97 -10.39
C SER A 75 -9.84 -2.08 -11.22
N ILE A 76 -8.88 -2.84 -10.68
CA ILE A 76 -8.22 -3.93 -11.42
C ILE A 76 -9.17 -5.12 -11.47
N ASP A 77 -9.63 -5.43 -12.68
CA ASP A 77 -10.37 -6.65 -12.94
C ASP A 77 -9.43 -7.86 -12.91
N ILE A 78 -9.83 -8.88 -12.17
CA ILE A 78 -9.11 -10.16 -12.14
C ILE A 78 -9.69 -11.01 -13.28
N PRO A 79 -8.86 -11.44 -14.25
CA PRO A 79 -9.34 -12.21 -15.38
C PRO A 79 -9.92 -13.55 -14.91
N ALA A 80 -11.01 -13.98 -15.54
CA ALA A 80 -11.55 -15.31 -15.31
C ALA A 80 -10.58 -16.36 -15.87
N LEU A 81 -10.27 -17.36 -15.05
CA LEU A 81 -9.45 -18.49 -15.48
C LEU A 81 -10.26 -19.46 -16.35
N SER A 82 -9.62 -19.94 -17.40
CA SER A 82 -10.07 -21.05 -18.22
C SER A 82 -10.28 -22.31 -17.35
N PRO A 83 -11.16 -23.24 -17.77
CA PRO A 83 -11.36 -24.48 -17.04
C PRO A 83 -10.05 -25.26 -16.84
N VAL A 84 -9.15 -25.22 -17.82
CA VAL A 84 -7.85 -25.90 -17.76
C VAL A 84 -6.95 -25.27 -16.70
N ALA A 85 -6.80 -23.94 -16.71
CA ALA A 85 -5.98 -23.23 -15.72
C ALA A 85 -6.51 -23.40 -14.30
N ARG A 86 -7.84 -23.44 -14.12
CA ARG A 86 -8.47 -23.74 -12.84
C ARG A 86 -8.07 -25.13 -12.32
N VAL A 87 -8.19 -26.17 -13.14
CA VAL A 87 -7.83 -27.54 -12.76
C VAL A 87 -6.35 -27.64 -12.40
N VAL A 88 -5.47 -26.93 -13.12
CA VAL A 88 -4.05 -26.88 -12.80
C VAL A 88 -3.82 -26.28 -11.40
N LEU A 89 -4.44 -25.13 -11.10
CA LEU A 89 -4.31 -24.52 -9.77
C LEU A 89 -4.92 -25.38 -8.66
N GLU A 90 -6.05 -26.04 -8.90
CA GLU A 90 -6.63 -26.98 -7.94
C GLU A 90 -5.69 -28.16 -7.65
N ARG A 91 -5.05 -28.71 -8.68
CA ARG A 91 -4.06 -29.78 -8.51
C ARG A 91 -2.82 -29.32 -7.76
N VAL A 92 -2.35 -28.10 -8.02
CA VAL A 92 -1.25 -27.49 -7.26
C VAL A 92 -1.64 -27.31 -5.80
N ARG A 93 -2.85 -26.83 -5.51
CA ARG A 93 -3.36 -26.71 -4.14
C ARG A 93 -3.35 -28.06 -3.43
N ASP A 94 -3.93 -29.09 -4.04
CA ASP A 94 -4.00 -30.43 -3.45
C ASP A 94 -2.60 -31.04 -3.26
N ALA A 95 -1.63 -30.66 -4.08
CA ALA A 95 -0.24 -31.07 -3.91
C ALA A 95 0.48 -30.30 -2.79
N ILE A 96 0.16 -29.01 -2.58
CA ILE A 96 0.61 -28.26 -1.40
C ILE A 96 0.09 -28.94 -0.12
N ASP A 97 -1.20 -29.28 -0.08
CA ASP A 97 -1.82 -29.93 1.07
C ASP A 97 -1.22 -31.33 1.35
N ARG A 98 -0.81 -32.05 0.29
CA ARG A 98 -0.14 -33.36 0.38
C ARG A 98 1.38 -33.30 0.51
N ASN A 99 1.97 -32.10 0.52
CA ASN A 99 3.43 -31.90 0.53
C ASN A 99 4.18 -32.53 -0.67
N ASP A 100 3.53 -32.63 -1.85
CA ASP A 100 4.10 -33.15 -3.11
C ASP A 100 4.18 -32.06 -4.19
N LEU A 101 4.60 -30.87 -3.76
CA LEU A 101 4.58 -29.67 -4.57
C LEU A 101 5.49 -29.71 -5.83
N PRO A 102 6.72 -30.28 -5.81
CA PRO A 102 7.61 -30.25 -6.96
C PRO A 102 7.01 -30.90 -8.22
N ALA A 103 6.32 -32.03 -8.06
CA ALA A 103 5.69 -32.75 -9.18
C ALA A 103 4.50 -31.96 -9.76
N ALA A 104 3.71 -31.32 -8.91
CA ALA A 104 2.57 -30.51 -9.35
C ALA A 104 3.01 -29.20 -10.03
N ILE A 105 4.10 -28.59 -9.60
CA ILE A 105 4.69 -27.44 -10.29
C ILE A 105 5.18 -27.86 -11.68
N ALA A 106 5.88 -28.98 -11.80
CA ALA A 106 6.33 -29.47 -13.11
C ALA A 106 5.17 -29.69 -14.07
N TYR A 107 4.04 -30.21 -13.57
CA TYR A 107 2.81 -30.34 -14.35
C TYR A 107 2.20 -28.97 -14.72
N ALA A 108 2.11 -28.03 -13.77
CA ALA A 108 1.57 -26.69 -14.02
C ALA A 108 2.39 -25.91 -15.06
N LEU A 109 3.71 -26.14 -15.11
CA LEU A 109 4.63 -25.52 -16.05
C LEU A 109 4.66 -26.19 -17.43
N SER A 110 4.02 -27.35 -17.60
CA SER A 110 4.14 -28.15 -18.83
C SER A 110 3.43 -27.51 -20.03
N ASN A 111 2.33 -26.77 -19.81
CA ASN A 111 1.61 -26.05 -20.86
C ASN A 111 1.92 -24.54 -20.78
N ARG A 112 2.55 -24.01 -21.84
CA ARG A 112 2.93 -22.60 -21.93
C ARG A 112 1.74 -21.65 -21.92
N GLU A 113 0.64 -21.97 -22.59
CA GLU A 113 -0.55 -21.12 -22.66
C GLU A 113 -1.21 -21.01 -21.29
N THR A 114 -1.39 -22.15 -20.63
CA THR A 114 -1.93 -22.21 -19.26
C THR A 114 -1.03 -21.50 -18.26
N LYS A 115 0.30 -21.61 -18.41
CA LYS A 115 1.24 -20.85 -17.58
C LYS A 115 1.05 -19.34 -17.76
N LEU A 116 1.01 -18.85 -19.00
CA LEU A 116 0.84 -17.41 -19.28
C LEU A 116 -0.47 -16.88 -18.69
N GLU A 117 -1.54 -17.67 -18.78
CA GLU A 117 -2.83 -17.33 -18.19
C GLU A 117 -2.75 -17.24 -16.65
N ILE A 118 -2.13 -18.25 -15.99
CA ILE A 118 -1.94 -18.27 -14.54
C ILE A 118 -1.05 -17.10 -14.09
N ASP A 119 0.00 -16.78 -14.85
CA ASP A 119 0.91 -15.67 -14.57
C ASP A 119 0.17 -14.31 -14.66
N GLY A 120 -0.66 -14.12 -15.69
CA GLY A 120 -1.50 -12.92 -15.84
C GLY A 120 -2.56 -12.79 -14.74
N PHE A 121 -3.19 -13.89 -14.35
CA PHE A 121 -4.09 -13.95 -13.19
C PHE A 121 -3.35 -13.57 -11.89
N ASN A 122 -2.17 -14.15 -11.66
CA ASN A 122 -1.35 -13.86 -10.48
C ASN A 122 -0.88 -12.41 -10.43
N GLN A 123 -0.60 -11.81 -11.58
CA GLN A 123 -0.27 -10.40 -11.69
C GLN A 123 -1.46 -9.53 -11.27
N ALA A 124 -2.66 -9.77 -11.82
CA ALA A 124 -3.86 -9.03 -11.45
C ALA A 124 -4.20 -9.17 -9.94
N VAL A 125 -4.06 -10.38 -9.38
CA VAL A 125 -4.23 -10.63 -7.94
C VAL A 125 -3.19 -9.86 -7.12
N THR A 126 -1.94 -9.83 -7.57
CA THR A 126 -0.83 -9.11 -6.91
C THR A 126 -1.03 -7.60 -6.96
N GLU A 127 -1.47 -7.05 -8.09
CA GLU A 127 -1.72 -5.62 -8.22
C GLU A 127 -2.94 -5.20 -7.39
N ARG A 128 -4.01 -6.00 -7.39
CA ARG A 128 -5.24 -5.70 -6.62
C ARG A 128 -5.07 -5.86 -5.11
N PHE A 129 -4.46 -6.95 -4.67
CA PHE A 129 -4.40 -7.31 -3.25
C PHE A 129 -3.02 -7.19 -2.61
N GLY A 130 -1.95 -7.14 -3.40
CA GLY A 130 -0.56 -7.14 -2.94
C GLY A 130 0.13 -8.51 -3.05
N GLU A 131 1.44 -8.50 -3.27
CA GLU A 131 2.27 -9.66 -3.68
C GLU A 131 2.35 -10.82 -2.67
N ARG A 132 2.04 -10.58 -1.40
CA ARG A 132 2.13 -11.59 -0.32
C ARG A 132 0.94 -11.57 0.63
N THR A 133 -0.09 -10.82 0.28
CA THR A 133 -1.24 -10.60 1.16
C THR A 133 -1.98 -11.90 1.44
N LEU A 134 -2.16 -12.74 0.42
CA LEU A 134 -2.85 -14.03 0.54
C LEU A 134 -1.95 -15.16 1.05
N LEU A 135 -0.66 -14.92 1.28
CA LEU A 135 0.25 -15.91 1.87
C LEU A 135 0.20 -15.95 3.40
N SER A 136 -0.32 -14.89 4.03
CA SER A 136 -0.42 -14.79 5.48
C SER A 136 -1.33 -15.89 6.07
N ASN A 137 -1.08 -16.29 7.32
CA ASN A 137 -1.95 -17.26 8.01
C ASN A 137 -3.39 -16.75 8.14
N ALA A 138 -3.57 -15.44 8.28
CA ALA A 138 -4.87 -14.78 8.31
C ALA A 138 -5.64 -14.87 6.97
N ALA A 139 -4.97 -15.21 5.87
CA ALA A 139 -5.59 -15.40 4.56
C ALA A 139 -5.90 -16.89 4.25
N ARG A 140 -5.74 -17.80 5.22
CA ARG A 140 -5.91 -19.24 4.97
C ARG A 140 -7.36 -19.57 4.60
N GLU A 141 -8.29 -18.91 5.26
CA GLU A 141 -9.71 -19.00 4.98
C GLU A 141 -10.23 -17.67 4.42
N PRO A 142 -11.30 -17.67 3.61
CA PRO A 142 -11.99 -16.47 3.18
C PRO A 142 -12.85 -15.89 4.33
N SER A 143 -12.25 -15.72 5.50
CA SER A 143 -12.90 -15.32 6.74
C SER A 143 -11.98 -14.40 7.58
N GLY A 144 -12.59 -13.65 8.50
CA GLY A 144 -11.87 -12.79 9.46
C GLY A 144 -11.43 -11.43 8.91
N LYS A 145 -10.62 -10.73 9.72
CA LYS A 145 -10.31 -9.30 9.53
C LYS A 145 -9.68 -8.96 8.18
N LEU A 146 -8.85 -9.86 7.64
CA LEU A 146 -8.21 -9.64 6.34
C LEU A 146 -9.22 -9.74 5.21
N TYR A 147 -10.08 -10.76 5.22
CA TYR A 147 -11.16 -10.91 4.24
C TYR A 147 -12.14 -9.73 4.31
N GLU A 148 -12.54 -9.31 5.51
CA GLU A 148 -13.42 -8.15 5.70
C GLU A 148 -12.81 -6.87 5.11
N LYS A 149 -11.52 -6.63 5.35
CA LYS A 149 -10.80 -5.48 4.79
C LYS A 149 -10.69 -5.53 3.27
N LEU A 150 -10.39 -6.70 2.69
CA LEU A 150 -10.25 -6.85 1.24
C LEU A 150 -11.59 -6.84 0.50
N SER A 151 -12.68 -7.16 1.19
CA SER A 151 -14.05 -7.13 0.65
C SER A 151 -14.81 -5.84 1.00
N GLU A 152 -14.15 -4.88 1.65
CA GLU A 152 -14.74 -3.59 1.99
C GLU A 152 -15.19 -2.85 0.72
N GLY A 153 -16.43 -2.34 0.71
CA GLY A 153 -17.01 -1.67 -0.45
C GLY A 153 -17.49 -2.57 -1.60
N MET A 154 -17.30 -3.89 -1.53
CA MET A 154 -17.83 -4.83 -2.54
C MET A 154 -19.33 -5.12 -2.34
N LYS A 155 -20.05 -5.33 -3.45
CA LYS A 155 -21.44 -5.82 -3.43
C LYS A 155 -21.50 -7.25 -2.89
N PRO A 156 -22.63 -7.70 -2.30
CA PRO A 156 -22.76 -9.07 -1.78
C PRO A 156 -22.40 -10.16 -2.80
N GLU A 157 -22.83 -10.02 -4.06
CA GLU A 157 -22.50 -10.95 -5.14
C GLU A 157 -20.99 -11.05 -5.40
N GLN A 158 -20.29 -9.91 -5.39
CA GLN A 158 -18.84 -9.84 -5.56
C GLN A 158 -18.11 -10.45 -4.37
N LYS A 159 -18.66 -10.32 -3.14
CA LYS A 159 -18.11 -10.96 -1.95
C LYS A 159 -18.19 -12.48 -2.03
N GLU A 160 -19.29 -13.03 -2.53
CA GLU A 160 -19.43 -14.47 -2.76
C GLU A 160 -18.48 -14.96 -3.86
N GLN A 161 -18.39 -14.24 -4.97
CA GLN A 161 -17.39 -14.53 -6.01
C GLN A 161 -15.96 -14.52 -5.46
N LEU A 162 -15.63 -13.54 -4.61
CA LEU A 162 -14.34 -13.45 -3.94
C LEU A 162 -14.09 -14.67 -3.05
N LYS A 163 -15.09 -15.14 -2.29
CA LYS A 163 -14.96 -16.36 -1.47
C LYS A 163 -14.66 -17.59 -2.34
N HIS A 164 -15.38 -17.75 -3.45
CA HIS A 164 -15.15 -18.87 -4.37
C HIS A 164 -13.77 -18.82 -5.04
N ALA A 165 -13.29 -17.63 -5.40
CA ALA A 165 -11.97 -17.46 -6.01
C ALA A 165 -10.82 -17.49 -4.99
N TRP A 166 -11.10 -17.35 -3.69
CA TRP A 166 -10.10 -17.19 -2.64
C TRP A 166 -9.02 -18.28 -2.61
N PRO A 167 -9.37 -19.59 -2.65
CA PRO A 167 -8.36 -20.64 -2.62
C PRO A 167 -7.45 -20.59 -3.86
N LEU A 168 -8.03 -20.30 -5.04
CA LEU A 168 -7.28 -20.23 -6.30
C LEU A 168 -6.29 -19.06 -6.31
N MET A 169 -6.71 -17.87 -5.84
CA MET A 169 -5.82 -16.71 -5.72
C MET A 169 -4.67 -16.97 -4.75
N ARG A 170 -4.95 -17.63 -3.62
CA ARG A 170 -3.92 -18.02 -2.65
C ARG A 170 -2.93 -19.01 -3.26
N THR A 171 -3.42 -20.07 -3.91
CA THR A 171 -2.57 -21.06 -4.57
C THR A 171 -1.73 -20.43 -5.69
N GLY A 172 -2.29 -19.49 -6.43
CA GLY A 172 -1.58 -18.70 -7.42
C GLY A 172 -0.38 -17.93 -6.82
N GLN A 173 -0.57 -17.23 -5.70
CA GLN A 173 0.54 -16.54 -5.00
C GLN A 173 1.59 -17.53 -4.43
N GLN A 174 1.15 -18.69 -3.94
CA GLN A 174 2.07 -19.73 -3.46
C GLN A 174 2.92 -20.25 -4.62
N LEU A 175 2.29 -20.59 -5.75
CA LEU A 175 2.98 -21.04 -6.97
C LEU A 175 4.01 -20.00 -7.42
N ALA A 176 3.62 -18.73 -7.57
CA ALA A 176 4.52 -17.66 -7.97
C ALA A 176 5.70 -17.47 -7.00
N THR A 177 5.48 -17.64 -5.69
CA THR A 177 6.55 -17.59 -4.69
C THR A 177 7.53 -18.74 -4.86
N HIS A 178 7.02 -19.96 -5.05
CA HIS A 178 7.86 -21.13 -5.28
C HIS A 178 8.67 -21.02 -6.57
N GLU A 179 8.08 -20.52 -7.66
CA GLU A 179 8.79 -20.28 -8.91
C GLU A 179 9.96 -19.32 -8.72
N ARG A 180 9.76 -18.21 -8.00
CA ARG A 180 10.82 -17.25 -7.69
C ARG A 180 11.93 -17.88 -6.86
N THR A 181 11.58 -18.70 -5.86
CA THR A 181 12.57 -19.44 -5.06
C THR A 181 13.38 -20.39 -5.93
N VAL A 182 12.72 -21.22 -6.74
CA VAL A 182 13.41 -22.17 -7.64
C VAL A 182 14.31 -21.43 -8.64
N HIS A 183 13.83 -20.33 -9.22
CA HIS A 183 14.63 -19.52 -10.14
C HIS A 183 15.86 -18.90 -9.45
N SER A 184 15.69 -18.37 -8.24
CA SER A 184 16.80 -17.80 -7.45
C SER A 184 17.85 -18.85 -7.09
N LEU A 185 17.42 -20.07 -6.75
CA LEU A 185 18.32 -21.18 -6.43
C LEU A 185 19.13 -21.61 -7.66
N ARG A 186 18.48 -21.78 -8.82
CA ARG A 186 19.16 -22.12 -10.08
C ARG A 186 20.23 -21.08 -10.44
N LYS A 187 19.88 -19.79 -10.36
CA LYS A 187 20.83 -18.71 -10.65
C LYS A 187 22.03 -18.73 -9.68
N ALA A 188 21.79 -19.02 -8.40
CA ALA A 188 22.87 -19.16 -7.43
C ALA A 188 23.77 -20.38 -7.72
N GLU A 189 23.19 -21.51 -8.14
CA GLU A 189 23.94 -22.70 -8.54
C GLU A 189 24.82 -22.46 -9.78
N GLU A 190 24.26 -21.82 -10.80
CA GLU A 190 25.00 -21.41 -12.01
C GLU A 190 26.21 -20.54 -11.65
N GLN A 191 26.00 -19.53 -10.79
CA GLN A 191 27.08 -18.67 -10.31
C GLN A 191 28.17 -19.45 -9.54
N ARG A 192 27.79 -20.42 -8.71
CA ARG A 192 28.75 -21.28 -8.00
C ARG A 192 29.56 -22.16 -8.95
N LEU A 193 28.93 -22.68 -10.01
CA LEU A 193 29.61 -23.49 -11.02
C LEU A 193 30.60 -22.64 -11.83
N THR A 194 30.21 -21.42 -12.24
CA THR A 194 31.11 -20.49 -12.95
C THR A 194 32.29 -20.08 -12.07
N GLN A 195 32.08 -19.76 -10.79
CA GLN A 195 33.18 -19.40 -9.86
C GLN A 195 34.18 -20.56 -9.65
N ARG A 196 33.70 -21.81 -9.58
CA ARG A 196 34.56 -23.00 -9.46
C ARG A 196 35.39 -23.27 -10.71
N GLN A 197 34.94 -22.83 -11.89
CA GLN A 197 35.62 -23.05 -13.16
C GLN A 197 36.65 -21.96 -13.50
N THR A 198 36.65 -20.81 -12.83
CA THR A 198 37.74 -19.83 -12.93
C THR A 198 38.92 -20.26 -12.06
N PRO A 199 40.04 -20.75 -12.63
CA PRO A 199 41.24 -21.00 -11.84
C PRO A 199 41.76 -19.67 -11.32
N VAL A 200 41.95 -19.56 -10.01
CA VAL A 200 42.65 -18.43 -9.38
C VAL A 200 44.08 -18.47 -9.93
N MET A 201 44.39 -17.62 -10.91
CA MET A 201 45.76 -17.34 -11.33
C MET A 201 46.47 -16.72 -10.12
N LYS A 202 47.22 -17.54 -9.38
CA LYS A 202 48.16 -17.08 -8.36
C LYS A 202 49.37 -16.50 -9.10
N GLN A 203 49.63 -15.22 -8.87
CA GLN A 203 50.89 -14.56 -9.20
C GLN A 203 51.99 -15.00 -8.26
#